data_AF-A0AAV9P103-F1
#
_entry.id   AF-A0AAV9P103-F1
#
_cell.length_a   1.000
_cell.length_b   1.000
_cell.length_c   1.000
_cell.angle_alpha   90.00
_cell.angle_beta   90.00
_cell.angle_gamma   90.00
#
_symmetry.space_group_name_H-M   'P 1'
#
loop_
_entity.id
_entity.type
_entity.pdbx_description
1 polymer ?
#
loop_
_entity_poly.entity_id
_entity_poly.type
_entity_poly.pdbx_seq_one_letter_code
_entity_poly.pdbx_strand_id
1 'polypeptide(L)'
;MPSLKTVLSVTLPAVASSAAATADVLEKRQYTGQQTRLTFFGYPDNCDDTGCYRDATAYDCQGRGSIAGGDGTFDNPLTAAIKTGGNFEPCQIAYTTYLQKFLIFDGLCASCTPDHVDIWVQSSCSDDADSVCACEDQLTPDVDDYLYYGITADDPSTFNVDTTPLYSGGCTGNTYPTSAGKRDNAGMEQSINPQRKRDGLWGVEEMWLKNKRQSGACSENSCQCTC
;
A
#
# COMPACT_ATOMS: atom_id res chain seq x y z
N MET A 1 -63.08 -17.06 -69.14
CA MET A 1 -62.74 -17.31 -67.72
C MET A 1 -61.84 -18.54 -67.69
N PRO A 2 -60.71 -18.63 -66.98
CA PRO A 2 -60.13 -17.79 -65.90
C PRO A 2 -58.98 -16.89 -66.43
N SER A 3 -58.50 -15.78 -65.84
CA SER A 3 -58.03 -15.41 -64.49
C SER A 3 -56.81 -16.19 -64.01
N LEU A 4 -55.63 -15.57 -64.06
CA LEU A 4 -54.73 -15.45 -62.90
C LEU A 4 -53.65 -14.40 -63.20
N LYS A 5 -53.57 -13.40 -62.32
CA LYS A 5 -52.53 -12.37 -62.29
C LYS A 5 -51.32 -12.94 -61.54
N THR A 6 -50.15 -12.97 -62.17
CA THR A 6 -48.89 -13.27 -61.45
C THR A 6 -48.32 -11.95 -60.94
N VAL A 7 -48.20 -11.86 -59.61
CA VAL A 7 -47.68 -10.71 -58.87
C VAL A 7 -46.15 -10.83 -58.81
N LEU A 8 -45.47 -9.72 -59.16
CA LEU A 8 -44.04 -9.48 -58.95
C LEU A 8 -43.68 -9.58 -57.46
N SER A 9 -42.63 -10.32 -57.11
CA SER A 9 -41.86 -10.08 -55.89
C SER A 9 -40.47 -9.60 -56.28
N VAL A 10 -40.23 -8.30 -56.07
CA VAL A 10 -38.91 -7.69 -56.17
C VAL A 10 -38.34 -7.66 -54.75
N THR A 11 -37.34 -8.49 -54.49
CA THR A 11 -36.55 -8.46 -53.26
C THR A 11 -35.60 -7.27 -53.31
N LEU A 12 -35.73 -6.33 -52.37
CA LEU A 12 -34.73 -5.28 -52.14
C LEU A 12 -33.51 -5.88 -51.43
N PRO A 13 -32.28 -5.54 -51.82
CA PRO A 13 -31.11 -5.79 -50.98
C PRO A 13 -31.10 -4.80 -49.81
N ALA A 14 -31.10 -5.33 -48.59
CA ALA A 14 -30.82 -4.54 -47.40
C ALA A 14 -29.37 -4.06 -47.45
N VAL A 15 -29.19 -2.75 -47.62
CA VAL A 15 -27.89 -2.08 -47.46
C VAL A 15 -27.55 -2.11 -45.97
N ALA A 16 -26.66 -3.01 -45.58
CA ALA A 16 -26.06 -2.99 -44.25
C ALA A 16 -25.09 -1.81 -44.19
N SER A 17 -25.53 -0.69 -43.63
CA SER A 17 -24.65 0.40 -43.25
C SER A 17 -23.72 -0.10 -42.14
N SER A 18 -22.48 -0.44 -42.49
CA SER A 18 -21.40 -0.59 -41.53
C SER A 18 -21.09 0.78 -40.92
N ALA A 19 -21.74 1.11 -39.81
CA ALA A 19 -21.26 2.17 -38.95
C ALA A 19 -19.89 1.73 -38.43
N ALA A 20 -18.81 2.26 -39.01
CA ALA A 20 -17.49 2.21 -38.42
C ALA A 20 -17.58 2.98 -37.10
N ALA A 21 -17.72 2.23 -36.00
CA ALA A 21 -17.53 2.78 -34.67
C ALA A 21 -16.07 3.21 -34.56
N THR A 22 -15.82 4.51 -34.65
CA THR A 22 -14.65 5.11 -34.02
C THR A 22 -14.84 4.96 -32.52
N ALA A 23 -14.49 3.78 -32.01
CA ALA A 23 -14.21 3.60 -30.60
C ALA A 23 -12.91 4.40 -30.35
N ASP A 24 -13.07 5.68 -30.00
CA ASP A 24 -12.11 6.32 -29.12
C ASP A 24 -12.09 5.49 -27.85
N VAL A 25 -11.12 4.58 -27.78
CA VAL A 25 -10.76 3.85 -26.57
C VAL A 25 -10.14 4.88 -25.65
N LEU A 26 -10.97 5.64 -24.96
CA LEU A 26 -10.61 6.23 -23.69
C LEU A 26 -10.47 5.04 -22.73
N GLU A 27 -9.31 4.39 -22.72
CA GLU A 27 -9.01 3.40 -21.68
C GLU A 27 -9.21 4.12 -20.34
N LYS A 28 -10.26 3.74 -19.60
CA LYS A 28 -10.33 4.04 -18.18
C LYS A 28 -9.04 3.51 -17.60
N ARG A 29 -8.12 4.39 -17.17
CA ARG A 29 -7.10 3.98 -16.21
C ARG A 29 -7.85 3.39 -15.03
N GLN A 30 -7.76 2.07 -14.86
CA GLN A 30 -8.42 1.35 -13.79
C GLN A 30 -7.84 1.72 -12.41
N TYR A 31 -6.65 2.33 -12.40
CA TYR A 31 -5.89 2.76 -11.24
C TYR A 31 -5.06 4.00 -11.56
N THR A 32 -4.69 4.76 -10.53
CA THR A 32 -3.85 5.97 -10.64
C THR A 32 -2.44 5.64 -10.18
N GLY A 33 -1.44 6.11 -10.93
CA GLY A 33 -0.03 6.00 -10.53
C GLY A 33 0.45 7.31 -9.91
N GLN A 34 1.20 7.21 -8.80
CA GLN A 34 1.75 8.35 -8.07
C GLN A 34 3.19 8.05 -7.66
N GLN A 35 4.07 9.03 -7.78
CA GLN A 35 5.41 8.93 -7.20
C GLN A 35 5.30 9.01 -5.70
N THR A 36 5.92 8.06 -5.00
CA THR A 36 5.72 7.87 -3.57
C THR A 36 7.04 7.49 -2.93
N ARG A 37 7.38 8.18 -1.84
CA ARG A 37 8.47 7.77 -0.96
C ARG A 37 8.04 6.50 -0.25
N LEU A 38 8.82 5.43 -0.42
CA LEU A 38 8.62 4.19 0.32
C LEU A 38 9.66 4.09 1.44
N THR A 39 9.20 3.77 2.64
CA THR A 39 10.04 3.30 3.75
C THR A 39 9.41 2.03 4.32
N PHE A 40 10.04 1.48 5.34
CA PHE A 40 9.62 0.26 5.98
C PHE A 40 9.61 0.44 7.49
N PHE A 41 8.71 -0.28 8.15
CA PHE A 41 8.60 -0.27 9.60
C PHE A 41 8.31 -1.67 10.13
N GLY A 42 8.73 -1.90 11.36
CA GLY A 42 8.55 -3.13 12.10
C GLY A 42 8.00 -2.88 13.49
N TYR A 43 7.94 -3.93 14.31
CA TYR A 43 7.52 -3.80 15.69
C TYR A 43 8.37 -2.78 16.48
N PRO A 44 9.69 -2.60 16.21
CA PRO A 44 10.50 -1.62 16.95
C PRO A 44 10.13 -0.16 16.69
N ASP A 45 9.38 0.14 15.63
CA ASP A 45 8.85 1.48 15.33
C ASP A 45 7.40 1.65 15.72
N ASN A 46 6.70 0.55 15.98
CA ASN A 46 5.31 0.58 16.37
C ASN A 46 5.17 0.96 17.85
N CYS A 47 5.61 2.16 18.23
CA CYS A 47 5.85 2.58 19.61
C CYS A 47 5.06 3.82 20.05
N ASP A 48 4.94 4.02 21.35
CA ASP A 48 4.60 5.29 21.98
C ASP A 48 5.46 5.50 23.25
N ASP A 49 5.17 6.55 24.02
CA ASP A 49 5.88 6.88 25.27
C ASP A 49 5.84 5.76 26.33
N THR A 50 5.02 4.72 26.15
CA THR A 50 4.84 3.61 27.10
C THR A 50 5.45 2.30 26.64
N GLY A 51 5.91 2.21 25.38
CA GLY A 51 6.58 1.04 24.83
C GLY A 51 6.16 0.75 23.40
N CYS A 52 6.53 -0.44 22.92
CA CYS A 52 6.36 -0.84 21.54
C CYS A 52 5.47 -2.05 21.41
N TYR A 53 4.75 -2.10 20.31
CA TYR A 53 3.55 -2.89 20.18
C TYR A 53 3.70 -3.88 19.04
N ARG A 54 3.09 -5.04 19.20
CA ARG A 54 3.37 -6.21 18.35
C ARG A 54 3.07 -5.91 16.88
N ASP A 55 1.82 -5.55 16.61
CA ASP A 55 1.25 -5.52 15.26
C ASP A 55 0.01 -4.62 15.20
N ALA A 56 -0.19 -3.68 16.13
CA ALA A 56 -1.36 -2.83 16.10
C ALA A 56 -1.37 -1.87 14.90
N THR A 57 -2.51 -1.79 14.21
CA THR A 57 -2.78 -0.79 13.17
C THR A 57 -3.85 0.20 13.61
N ALA A 58 -4.01 1.29 12.86
CA ALA A 58 -4.94 2.36 13.20
C ALA A 58 -6.38 2.04 12.79
N TYR A 59 -6.56 1.31 11.69
CA TYR A 59 -7.86 1.04 11.10
C TYR A 59 -8.12 -0.47 11.01
N ASP A 60 -9.37 -0.87 11.28
CA ASP A 60 -9.83 -2.23 11.00
C ASP A 60 -10.28 -2.34 9.53
N CYS A 61 -9.31 -2.52 8.64
CA CYS A 61 -9.56 -2.71 7.23
C CYS A 61 -9.79 -4.20 6.93
N GLN A 62 -10.82 -4.50 6.13
CA GLN A 62 -11.21 -5.87 5.75
C GLN A 62 -11.48 -6.84 6.93
N GLY A 63 -11.78 -6.32 8.13
CA GLY A 63 -12.11 -7.15 9.30
C GLY A 63 -10.89 -7.85 9.91
N ARG A 64 -9.69 -7.30 9.72
CA ARG A 64 -8.42 -7.82 10.25
C ARG A 64 -8.22 -7.55 11.75
N GLY A 65 -9.14 -6.84 12.40
CA GLY A 65 -9.11 -6.58 13.84
C GLY A 65 -8.06 -5.56 14.25
N SER A 66 -7.66 -4.66 13.34
CA SER A 66 -6.57 -3.69 13.54
C SER A 66 -5.20 -4.34 13.81
N ILE A 67 -4.87 -5.38 13.02
CA ILE A 67 -3.63 -6.15 13.13
C ILE A 67 -2.84 -6.10 11.80
N ALA A 68 -1.57 -5.73 11.92
CA ALA A 68 -0.59 -5.65 10.85
C ALA A 68 -0.24 -7.05 10.35
N GLY A 69 0.09 -7.16 9.08
CA GLY A 69 0.35 -8.44 8.43
C GLY A 69 -0.04 -8.42 6.96
N GLY A 70 -0.40 -9.59 6.44
CA GLY A 70 -0.62 -9.82 5.01
C GLY A 70 0.61 -10.42 4.33
N ASP A 71 0.40 -11.07 3.19
CA ASP A 71 1.46 -11.64 2.35
C ASP A 71 1.74 -10.81 1.10
N GLY A 72 0.87 -9.83 0.81
CA GLY A 72 0.96 -8.96 -0.36
C GLY A 72 0.12 -9.42 -1.54
N THR A 73 -0.74 -10.43 -1.39
CA THR A 73 -1.81 -10.73 -2.37
C THR A 73 -2.96 -9.72 -2.26
N PHE A 74 -3.80 -9.62 -3.28
CA PHE A 74 -4.94 -8.69 -3.25
C PHE A 74 -5.96 -9.01 -2.14
N ASP A 75 -6.18 -10.31 -1.87
CA ASP A 75 -7.09 -10.78 -0.82
C ASP A 75 -6.47 -10.74 0.58
N ASN A 76 -5.13 -10.68 0.67
CA ASN A 76 -4.38 -10.58 1.92
C ASN A 76 -3.24 -9.54 1.79
N PRO A 77 -3.60 -8.27 1.55
CA PRO A 77 -2.63 -7.22 1.21
C PRO A 77 -1.73 -6.91 2.40
N LEU A 78 -0.49 -6.55 2.12
CA LEU A 78 0.48 -6.22 3.15
C LEU A 78 0.13 -4.88 3.80
N THR A 79 0.18 -4.83 5.13
CA THR A 79 -0.06 -3.61 5.90
C THR A 79 0.92 -2.50 5.51
N ALA A 80 0.38 -1.31 5.34
CA ALA A 80 1.15 -0.09 5.15
C ALA A 80 0.52 1.09 5.91
N ALA A 81 1.35 2.04 6.29
CA ALA A 81 0.97 3.23 7.02
C ALA A 81 1.09 4.48 6.14
N ILE A 82 0.14 5.40 6.32
CA ILE A 82 0.04 6.66 5.57
C ILE A 82 -0.13 7.84 6.52
N LYS A 83 0.11 9.04 6.00
CA LYS A 83 -0.27 10.28 6.70
C LYS A 83 -1.78 10.52 6.60
N THR A 84 -2.44 10.82 7.72
CA THR A 84 -3.84 11.27 7.67
C THR A 84 -3.97 12.59 6.92
N GLY A 85 -4.95 12.69 6.02
CA GLY A 85 -5.15 13.87 5.17
C GLY A 85 -4.05 14.07 4.13
N GLY A 86 -3.26 13.03 3.86
CA GLY A 86 -2.32 12.98 2.73
C GLY A 86 -3.01 12.66 1.42
N ASN A 87 -2.24 12.08 0.48
CA ASN A 87 -2.74 11.77 -0.87
C ASN A 87 -3.39 10.38 -0.98
N PHE A 88 -3.33 9.60 0.10
CA PHE A 88 -3.92 8.27 0.21
C PHE A 88 -5.01 8.24 1.28
N GLU A 89 -5.98 7.35 1.10
CA GLU A 89 -7.12 7.20 2.01
C GLU A 89 -7.01 5.91 2.84
N PRO A 90 -7.47 5.91 4.10
CA PRO A 90 -7.52 4.69 4.91
C PRO A 90 -8.27 3.54 4.22
N CYS A 91 -7.78 2.32 4.42
CA CYS A 91 -8.30 1.07 3.85
C CYS A 91 -8.30 0.98 2.32
N GLN A 92 -7.66 1.91 1.62
CA GLN A 92 -7.42 1.77 0.19
C GLN A 92 -6.36 0.70 -0.09
N ILE A 93 -6.56 -0.05 -1.18
CA ILE A 93 -5.57 -0.98 -1.71
C ILE A 93 -4.72 -0.27 -2.77
N ALA A 94 -3.41 -0.49 -2.67
CA ALA A 94 -2.43 -0.07 -3.64
C ALA A 94 -1.53 -1.24 -4.06
N TYR A 95 -0.72 -1.05 -5.09
CA TYR A 95 0.24 -2.03 -5.59
C TYR A 95 1.59 -1.35 -5.83
N THR A 96 2.65 -1.91 -5.25
CA THR A 96 4.03 -1.52 -5.49
C THR A 96 4.65 -2.43 -6.53
N THR A 97 5.22 -1.83 -7.58
CA THR A 97 5.87 -2.60 -8.65
C THR A 97 7.18 -3.20 -8.22
N TYR A 98 7.91 -2.50 -7.35
CA TYR A 98 9.20 -2.91 -6.88
C TYR A 98 9.13 -4.17 -5.99
N LEU A 99 8.20 -4.21 -5.02
CA LEU A 99 8.01 -5.41 -4.19
C LEU A 99 7.11 -6.45 -4.84
N GLN A 100 6.36 -6.09 -5.88
CA GLN A 100 5.29 -6.92 -6.47
C GLN A 100 4.28 -7.36 -5.40
N LYS A 101 3.80 -6.40 -4.62
CA LYS A 101 2.87 -6.64 -3.51
C LYS A 101 1.72 -5.64 -3.54
N PHE A 102 0.53 -6.12 -3.21
CA PHE A 102 -0.58 -5.29 -2.81
C PHE A 102 -0.38 -4.82 -1.37
N LEU A 103 -0.70 -3.55 -1.14
CA LEU A 103 -0.65 -2.88 0.15
C LEU A 103 -2.06 -2.49 0.57
N ILE A 104 -2.32 -2.45 1.87
CA ILE A 104 -3.53 -1.87 2.45
C ILE A 104 -3.16 -0.80 3.48
N PHE A 105 -3.79 0.36 3.37
CA PHE A 105 -3.49 1.50 4.24
C PHE A 105 -4.30 1.43 5.55
N ASP A 106 -3.93 0.49 6.42
CA ASP A 106 -4.52 0.30 7.75
C ASP A 106 -3.67 0.92 8.87
N GLY A 107 -2.41 1.27 8.61
CA GLY A 107 -1.52 1.98 9.54
C GLY A 107 -1.59 3.50 9.46
N LEU A 108 -1.04 4.17 10.47
CA LEU A 108 -0.81 5.61 10.49
C LEU A 108 0.66 5.93 10.70
N CYS A 109 1.18 6.83 9.88
CA CYS A 109 2.54 7.34 9.97
C CYS A 109 2.49 8.87 10.17
N ALA A 110 2.74 9.32 11.39
CA ALA A 110 2.63 10.74 11.75
C ALA A 110 3.76 11.58 11.14
N SER A 111 4.96 11.00 11.04
CA SER A 111 6.16 11.61 10.45
C SER A 111 6.13 11.65 8.92
N CYS A 112 5.31 10.83 8.28
CA CYS A 112 5.22 10.76 6.83
C CYS A 112 4.77 12.07 6.20
N THR A 113 5.28 12.34 5.01
CA THR A 113 4.75 13.39 4.12
C THR A 113 3.46 12.91 3.42
N PRO A 114 2.70 13.79 2.74
CA PRO A 114 1.49 13.37 2.01
C PRO A 114 1.71 12.29 0.94
N ASP A 115 2.93 12.20 0.37
CA ASP A 115 3.34 11.29 -0.70
C ASP A 115 4.22 10.14 -0.18
N HIS A 116 4.03 9.72 1.06
CA HIS A 116 4.89 8.73 1.73
C HIS A 116 4.07 7.58 2.30
N VAL A 117 4.50 6.36 1.98
CA VAL A 117 3.96 5.10 2.48
C VAL A 117 5.06 4.36 3.22
N ASP A 118 4.74 3.89 4.42
CA ASP A 118 5.64 3.12 5.28
C ASP A 118 5.14 1.67 5.37
N ILE A 119 5.94 0.68 5.00
CA ILE A 119 5.47 -0.70 4.74
C ILE A 119 5.90 -1.67 5.84
N TRP A 120 4.97 -2.49 6.33
CA TRP A 120 5.23 -3.44 7.40
C TRP A 120 6.17 -4.57 6.96
N VAL A 121 7.28 -4.75 7.66
CA VAL A 121 8.28 -5.80 7.31
C VAL A 121 7.92 -7.20 7.76
N GLN A 122 6.77 -7.39 8.44
CA GLN A 122 6.34 -8.71 8.95
C GLN A 122 7.19 -9.25 10.11
N SER A 123 7.73 -8.34 10.94
CA SER A 123 8.44 -8.67 12.18
C SER A 123 7.49 -8.99 13.35
N SER A 124 8.05 -9.46 14.46
CA SER A 124 7.35 -9.84 15.70
C SER A 124 8.18 -9.51 16.94
N CYS A 125 7.56 -9.40 18.12
CA CYS A 125 8.29 -9.11 19.37
C CYS A 125 9.38 -10.13 19.77
N SER A 126 9.45 -11.30 19.13
CA SER A 126 10.51 -12.28 19.39
C SER A 126 11.72 -12.10 18.49
N ASP A 127 11.62 -11.22 17.50
CA ASP A 127 12.72 -10.89 16.61
C ASP A 127 13.68 -9.89 17.28
N ASP A 128 14.93 -9.90 16.85
CA ASP A 128 15.94 -8.96 17.31
C ASP A 128 15.69 -7.57 16.70
N ALA A 129 15.49 -6.55 17.55
CA ALA A 129 15.11 -5.20 17.12
C ALA A 129 16.12 -4.60 16.12
N ASP A 130 17.41 -4.72 16.39
CA ASP A 130 18.48 -4.19 15.53
C ASP A 130 18.46 -4.86 14.15
N SER A 131 18.19 -6.16 14.09
CA SER A 131 18.06 -6.91 12.84
C SER A 131 16.83 -6.50 12.03
N VAL A 132 15.73 -6.15 12.71
CA VAL A 132 14.52 -5.62 12.07
C VAL A 132 14.80 -4.22 11.49
N CYS A 133 15.39 -3.31 12.27
CA CYS A 133 15.77 -1.98 11.80
C CYS A 133 16.74 -2.03 10.61
N ALA A 134 17.74 -2.92 10.67
CA ALA A 134 18.67 -3.09 9.55
C ALA A 134 17.98 -3.59 8.27
N CYS A 135 16.88 -4.35 8.40
CA CYS A 135 16.09 -4.76 7.26
C CYS A 135 15.30 -3.60 6.66
N GLU A 136 14.69 -2.76 7.50
CA GLU A 136 13.96 -1.58 7.04
C GLU A 136 14.86 -0.63 6.24
N ASP A 137 16.07 -0.37 6.74
CA ASP A 137 17.11 0.40 6.04
C ASP A 137 17.50 -0.24 4.71
N GLN A 138 17.62 -1.57 4.67
CA GLN A 138 18.03 -2.30 3.47
C GLN A 138 16.94 -2.31 2.38
N LEU A 139 15.67 -2.33 2.77
CA LEU A 139 14.53 -2.31 1.87
C LEU A 139 14.21 -0.91 1.36
N THR A 140 14.51 0.12 2.16
CA THR A 140 14.20 1.52 1.84
C THR A 140 14.96 2.01 0.61
N PRO A 141 14.27 2.38 -0.49
CA PRO A 141 14.93 2.90 -1.68
C PRO A 141 15.46 4.33 -1.48
N ASP A 142 16.56 4.65 -2.17
CA ASP A 142 17.11 6.01 -2.22
C ASP A 142 16.26 6.97 -3.09
N VAL A 143 15.29 6.44 -3.85
CA VAL A 143 14.44 7.17 -4.78
C VAL A 143 12.96 6.83 -4.57
N ASP A 144 12.09 7.74 -4.99
CA ASP A 144 10.64 7.49 -4.98
C ASP A 144 10.26 6.43 -6.03
N ASP A 145 9.30 5.57 -5.68
CA ASP A 145 8.74 4.56 -6.57
C ASP A 145 7.37 5.00 -7.09
N TYR A 146 6.89 4.37 -8.17
CA TYR A 146 5.50 4.52 -8.62
C TYR A 146 4.60 3.52 -7.90
N LEU A 147 3.69 4.04 -7.08
CA LEU A 147 2.63 3.28 -6.44
C LEU A 147 1.33 3.41 -7.25
N TYR A 148 0.66 2.29 -7.50
CA TYR A 148 -0.63 2.28 -8.18
C TYR A 148 -1.76 2.05 -7.18
N TYR A 149 -2.74 2.95 -7.14
CA TYR A 149 -3.84 2.91 -6.16
C TYR A 149 -5.21 3.07 -6.82
N GLY A 150 -6.27 2.79 -6.06
CA GLY A 150 -7.64 2.73 -6.56
C GLY A 150 -8.01 1.37 -7.16
N ILE A 151 -7.26 0.32 -6.81
CA ILE A 151 -7.48 -1.05 -7.28
C ILE A 151 -8.64 -1.66 -6.49
N THR A 152 -9.69 -2.10 -7.20
CA THR A 152 -10.91 -2.67 -6.59
C THR A 152 -11.10 -4.15 -6.89
N ALA A 153 -10.28 -4.72 -7.76
CA ALA A 153 -10.23 -6.13 -8.08
C ALA A 153 -8.81 -6.48 -8.57
N ASP A 154 -8.33 -7.66 -8.22
CA ASP A 154 -7.13 -8.21 -8.82
C ASP A 154 -7.38 -8.59 -10.28
N ASP A 155 -6.39 -8.34 -11.12
CA ASP A 155 -6.28 -8.90 -12.45
C ASP A 155 -4.89 -9.54 -12.54
N PRO A 156 -4.80 -10.89 -12.41
CA PRO A 156 -3.54 -11.61 -12.45
C PRO A 156 -2.76 -11.44 -13.76
N SER A 157 -3.40 -10.93 -14.82
CA SER A 157 -2.71 -10.57 -16.07
C SER A 157 -2.00 -9.21 -16.01
N THR A 158 -2.33 -8.39 -15.01
CA THR A 158 -1.82 -7.03 -14.81
C THR A 158 -0.80 -6.97 -13.67
N PHE A 159 -1.03 -7.69 -12.56
CA PHE A 159 -0.16 -7.62 -11.37
C PHE A 159 0.52 -8.97 -11.10
N ASN A 160 1.86 -8.97 -11.11
CA ASN A 160 2.62 -10.09 -10.57
C ASN A 160 2.60 -9.98 -9.04
N VAL A 161 2.59 -11.11 -8.34
CA VAL A 161 2.63 -11.11 -6.87
C VAL A 161 3.81 -11.94 -6.38
N ASP A 162 4.66 -11.32 -5.58
CA ASP A 162 5.68 -11.98 -4.78
C ASP A 162 5.18 -12.07 -3.34
N THR A 163 4.94 -13.29 -2.85
CA THR A 163 4.48 -13.54 -1.46
C THR A 163 5.62 -13.85 -0.49
N THR A 164 6.87 -13.74 -0.93
CA THR A 164 8.04 -13.88 -0.04
C THR A 164 7.91 -12.86 1.10
N PRO A 165 8.04 -13.28 2.38
CA PRO A 165 8.07 -12.33 3.49
C PRO A 165 9.15 -11.27 3.28
N LEU A 166 9.02 -10.10 3.90
CA LEU A 166 10.08 -9.08 3.89
C LEU A 166 11.12 -9.29 5.02
N TYR A 167 10.70 -9.92 6.12
CA TYR A 167 11.57 -10.33 7.22
C TYR A 167 11.28 -11.79 7.63
N SER A 168 12.33 -12.58 7.85
CA SER A 168 12.25 -13.95 8.37
C SER A 168 13.51 -14.31 9.17
N GLY A 169 13.65 -13.72 10.36
CA GLY A 169 14.89 -13.81 11.17
C GLY A 169 16.08 -13.07 10.56
N GLY A 170 15.79 -12.15 9.64
CA GLY A 170 16.71 -11.40 8.81
C GLY A 170 15.97 -10.91 7.57
N CYS A 171 16.53 -9.90 6.90
CA CYS A 171 15.92 -9.34 5.71
C CYS A 171 15.88 -10.35 4.57
N THR A 172 14.69 -10.60 4.03
CA THR A 172 14.48 -11.50 2.90
C THR A 172 14.47 -10.70 1.60
N GLY A 173 14.44 -11.40 0.46
CA GLY A 173 14.67 -10.84 -0.87
C GLY A 173 13.84 -9.58 -1.22
N ASN A 174 14.25 -8.94 -2.32
CA ASN A 174 13.86 -7.60 -2.77
C ASN A 174 14.64 -6.51 -2.04
N THR A 175 15.95 -6.43 -2.33
CA THR A 175 16.74 -5.19 -2.15
C THR A 175 16.61 -4.33 -3.40
N TYR A 176 16.46 -3.01 -3.25
CA TYR A 176 16.15 -2.16 -4.39
C TYR A 176 17.29 -2.27 -5.40
N PRO A 177 17.06 -2.57 -6.69
CA PRO A 177 18.15 -2.75 -7.63
C PRO A 177 18.99 -1.47 -7.65
N THR A 178 20.20 -1.58 -7.12
CA THR A 178 21.13 -0.47 -6.77
C THR A 178 21.64 0.33 -7.98
N SER A 179 21.03 0.21 -9.15
CA SER A 179 21.31 1.04 -10.31
C SER A 179 20.70 2.45 -10.25
N ALA A 180 19.99 2.83 -9.18
CA ALA A 180 19.52 4.19 -8.95
C ALA A 180 20.14 4.82 -7.69
N GLY A 181 21.46 5.02 -7.72
CA GLY A 181 22.16 6.07 -6.96
C GLY A 181 22.01 6.10 -5.44
N LYS A 182 22.90 5.36 -4.74
CA LYS A 182 23.30 5.71 -3.37
C LYS A 182 23.71 7.19 -3.33
N ARG A 183 22.95 8.01 -2.61
CA ARG A 183 23.44 9.27 -2.06
C ARG A 183 23.54 9.10 -0.56
N ASP A 184 24.76 8.87 -0.15
CA ASP A 184 25.30 9.00 1.20
C ASP A 184 24.88 10.34 1.83
N ASN A 185 23.80 10.31 2.63
CA ASN A 185 23.45 11.37 3.57
C ASN A 185 23.77 10.88 4.99
N ALA A 186 25.05 10.97 5.34
CA ALA A 186 25.45 10.99 6.74
C ALA A 186 24.92 12.28 7.39
N GLY A 187 24.00 12.15 8.34
CA GLY A 187 23.69 13.17 9.34
C GLY A 187 22.38 13.93 9.12
N MET A 188 21.31 13.43 9.73
CA MET A 188 20.19 14.27 10.16
C MET A 188 19.54 13.68 11.42
N GLU A 189 20.25 13.77 12.56
CA GLU A 189 19.58 13.76 13.86
C GLU A 189 18.65 14.98 13.92
N GLN A 190 17.35 14.77 13.99
CA GLN A 190 16.41 15.80 14.44
C GLN A 190 15.57 15.30 15.59
N SER A 191 16.04 15.70 16.78
CA SER A 191 15.30 15.80 18.05
C SER A 191 13.81 16.12 17.85
N ILE A 192 12.96 15.18 18.27
CA ILE A 192 11.50 15.34 18.35
C ILE A 192 11.18 16.44 19.38
N ASN A 193 10.56 17.53 18.92
CA ASN A 193 10.00 18.58 19.78
C ASN A 193 8.49 18.33 19.95
N PRO A 194 7.99 17.98 21.15
CA PRO A 194 6.59 17.65 21.34
C PRO A 194 5.80 18.93 21.56
N GLN A 195 5.35 19.60 20.50
CA GLN A 195 4.21 20.51 20.56
C GLN A 195 3.79 21.00 19.17
N ARG A 196 2.69 20.43 18.63
CA ARG A 196 1.59 21.25 18.12
C ARG A 196 0.31 20.45 17.88
N LYS A 197 -0.58 20.61 18.85
CA LYS A 197 -2.03 20.42 18.73
C LYS A 197 -2.61 21.47 17.78
N ARG A 198 -3.38 21.03 16.79
CA ARG A 198 -4.71 21.53 16.36
C ARG A 198 -4.91 21.14 14.91
N ASP A 199 -5.92 20.28 14.69
CA ASP A 199 -6.88 20.32 13.57
C ASP A 199 -7.67 19.00 13.59
N GLY A 200 -8.78 18.91 14.33
CA GLY A 200 -9.86 17.90 14.15
C GLY A 200 -9.54 16.38 14.21
N LEU A 201 -8.28 15.97 14.31
CA LEU A 201 -7.76 14.61 14.10
C LEU A 201 -7.70 13.74 15.37
N TRP A 202 -8.18 14.26 16.51
CA TRP A 202 -8.07 13.64 17.83
C TRP A 202 -8.62 12.20 17.89
N GLY A 203 -9.63 11.85 17.09
CA GLY A 203 -10.25 10.53 17.15
C GLY A 203 -9.38 9.38 16.61
N VAL A 204 -8.64 9.59 15.52
CA VAL A 204 -7.92 8.49 14.84
C VAL A 204 -6.60 8.15 15.53
N GLU A 205 -5.87 9.16 16.01
CA GLU A 205 -4.62 8.95 16.75
C GLU A 205 -4.91 8.34 18.13
N GLU A 206 -5.98 8.76 18.81
CA GLU A 206 -6.40 8.15 20.08
C GLU A 206 -6.87 6.69 19.88
N MET A 207 -7.57 6.40 18.78
CA MET A 207 -7.97 5.03 18.43
C MET A 207 -6.76 4.14 18.13
N TRP A 208 -5.78 4.66 17.38
CA TRP A 208 -4.52 3.96 17.12
C TRP A 208 -3.75 3.65 18.40
N LEU A 209 -3.60 4.64 19.29
CA LEU A 209 -2.96 4.44 20.61
C LEU A 209 -3.73 3.45 21.48
N LYS A 210 -5.05 3.37 21.34
CA LYS A 210 -5.87 2.36 22.02
C LYS A 210 -5.60 0.96 21.46
N ASN A 211 -5.56 0.79 20.14
CA ASN A 211 -5.29 -0.50 19.49
C ASN A 211 -3.89 -1.01 19.86
N LYS A 212 -2.89 -0.11 19.86
CA LYS A 212 -1.55 -0.37 20.38
C LYS A 212 -1.57 -1.00 21.76
N ARG A 213 -2.17 -0.31 22.73
CA ARG A 213 -2.32 -0.83 24.10
C ARG A 213 -3.04 -2.18 24.20
N GLN A 214 -3.98 -2.46 23.29
CA GLN A 214 -4.68 -3.75 23.25
C GLN A 214 -3.84 -4.89 22.65
N SER A 215 -2.95 -4.60 21.71
CA SER A 215 -2.05 -5.60 21.12
C SER A 215 -1.00 -6.14 22.11
N GLY A 216 -0.71 -5.37 23.16
CA GLY A 216 0.28 -5.70 24.18
C GLY A 216 1.68 -5.22 23.82
N ALA A 217 2.46 -4.85 24.84
CA ALA A 217 3.82 -4.35 24.66
C ALA A 217 4.83 -5.49 24.46
N CYS A 218 5.82 -5.29 23.58
CA CYS A 218 7.04 -6.07 23.51
C CYS A 218 7.96 -5.72 24.69
N SER A 219 8.77 -6.67 25.16
CA SER A 219 9.51 -6.59 26.44
C SER A 219 10.82 -5.79 26.42
N GLU A 220 11.06 -4.93 25.42
CA GLU A 220 12.37 -4.27 25.23
C GLU A 220 12.27 -2.74 25.13
N ASN A 221 13.36 -2.06 25.56
CA ASN A 221 13.48 -0.62 25.79
C ASN A 221 14.29 0.14 24.73
N SER A 222 14.71 -0.50 23.63
CA SER A 222 15.43 0.15 22.53
C SER A 222 14.61 0.04 21.26
N CYS A 223 13.72 1.00 21.07
CA CYS A 223 12.71 0.89 20.05
C CYS A 223 12.52 2.24 19.38
N GLN A 224 13.26 2.39 18.29
CA GLN A 224 13.05 3.32 17.20
C GLN A 224 14.17 3.06 16.22
N CYS A 225 13.83 2.54 15.06
CA CYS A 225 14.73 2.45 13.94
C CYS A 225 14.96 3.88 13.42
N THR A 226 16.22 4.19 13.07
CA THR A 226 16.57 5.49 12.48
C THR A 226 16.61 5.33 10.96
N CYS A 227 15.45 5.44 10.31
CA CYS A 227 15.30 5.36 8.85
C CYS A 227 15.15 6.74 8.20
#